data_AF-A0AAW5HYS4-F1
#
_entry.id   AF-A0AAW5HYS4-F1
#
_cell.length_a   1.000
_cell.length_b   1.000
_cell.length_c   1.000
_cell.angle_alpha   90.00
_cell.angle_beta   90.00
_cell.angle_gamma   90.00
#
_symmetry.space_group_name_H-M   'P 1'
#
loop_
_entity.id
_entity.type
_entity.pdbx_description
1 polymer ?
#
loop_
_entity_poly.entity_id
_entity_poly.type
_entity_poly.pdbx_seq_one_letter_code
_entity_poly.pdbx_strand_id
1 'polypeptide(L)' 'MDLGAMLQPVLAFFNEGIGKVIADVLRALYETFFPANSEGAKPVEIPK' A
#
# COMPACT_ATOMS: atom_id res chain seq x y z
N MET A 1 20.61 10.66 13.99
CA MET A 1 19.21 10.99 13.62
C MET A 1 18.32 9.91 14.20
N ASP A 2 17.32 10.30 14.98
CA ASP A 2 16.37 9.37 15.58
C ASP A 2 15.28 9.05 14.54
N LEU A 3 15.28 7.81 14.02
CA LEU A 3 14.29 7.33 13.07
C LEU A 3 12.85 7.44 13.62
N GLY A 4 12.67 7.33 14.93
CA GLY A 4 11.37 7.47 15.58
C GLY A 4 10.80 8.88 15.47
N ALA A 5 11.66 9.90 15.54
CA ALA A 5 11.25 11.31 15.41
C ALA A 5 10.80 11.66 13.98
N MET A 6 11.30 10.95 12.96
CA MET A 6 10.86 11.14 11.57
C MET A 6 9.57 10.36 11.25
N LEU A 7 9.30 9.27 11.96
CA LEU A 7 8.11 8.44 11.75
C LEU A 7 6.85 9.02 12.43
N GLN A 8 7.03 9.67 13.58
CA GLN A 8 5.99 10.36 14.34
C GLN A 8 5.06 11.24 13.48
N PRO A 9 5.56 12.19 12.66
CA PRO A 9 4.70 13.03 11.82
C PRO A 9 3.97 12.24 10.72
N VAL A 10 4.57 11.17 10.20
CA VAL A 10 3.93 10.29 9.22
C VAL A 10 2.77 9.54 9.88
N LEU A 11 2.98 8.97 11.07
CA LEU A 11 1.94 8.28 11.83
C LEU A 11 0.81 9.23 12.25
N ALA A 12 1.14 10.45 12.69
CA ALA A 12 0.15 11.47 13.02
C ALA A 12 -0.67 11.89 11.79
N PHE A 13 -0.04 12.04 10.63
CA PHE A 13 -0.71 12.34 9.36
C PHE A 13 -1.73 11.24 8.95
N PHE A 14 -1.39 9.97 9.17
CA PHE A 14 -2.29 8.84 8.91
C PHE A 14 -3.38 8.66 9.97
N ASN A 15 -3.15 9.06 11.22
CA ASN A 15 -4.09 8.88 12.31
C ASN A 15 -5.09 10.03 12.51
N GLU A 16 -4.67 11.28 12.29
CA GLU A 16 -5.46 12.48 12.67
C GLU A 16 -6.00 13.28 11.47
N GLY A 17 -5.69 12.91 10.22
CA GLY A 17 -6.03 13.72 9.04
C GLY A 17 -6.36 12.96 7.75
N ILE A 18 -6.14 13.63 6.62
CA ILE A 18 -6.37 13.13 5.25
C ILE A 18 -5.60 11.85 4.91
N GLY A 19 -4.55 11.50 5.68
CA GLY A 19 -3.77 10.29 5.47
C GLY A 19 -4.60 9.01 5.58
N LYS A 20 -5.59 8.95 6.49
CA LYS A 20 -6.53 7.82 6.55
C LYS A 20 -7.34 7.70 5.26
N VAL A 21 -7.88 8.82 4.78
CA VAL A 21 -8.67 8.87 3.54
C VAL A 21 -7.81 8.45 2.35
N ILE A 22 -6.56 8.91 2.27
CA ILE A 22 -5.62 8.51 1.21
C ILE A 22 -5.32 7.01 1.31
N ALA A 23 -5.07 6.48 2.51
CA ALA A 23 -4.82 5.05 2.70
C ALA A 23 -6.03 4.21 2.28
N ASP A 24 -7.25 4.64 2.64
CA ASP A 24 -8.49 3.96 2.26
C ASP A 24 -8.70 3.99 0.74
N VAL A 25 -8.43 5.13 0.08
CA VAL A 25 -8.52 5.25 -1.39
C VAL A 25 -7.47 4.39 -2.08
N LEU A 26 -6.21 4.41 -1.62
CA LEU A 26 -5.15 3.58 -2.17
C LEU A 26 -5.45 2.10 -2.00
N ARG A 27 -6.01 1.72 -0.85
CA ARG A 27 -6.44 0.34 -0.58
C ARG A 27 -7.59 -0.06 -1.50
N ALA A 28 -8.60 0.78 -1.68
CA ALA A 28 -9.70 0.52 -2.60
C ALA A 28 -9.22 0.36 -4.05
N LEU A 29 -8.29 1.22 -4.50
CA LEU A 29 -7.68 1.08 -5.82
C LEU A 29 -6.88 -0.22 -5.93
N TYR A 30 -6.06 -0.55 -4.92
CA TYR A 30 -5.30 -1.80 -4.90
C TYR A 30 -6.21 -3.03 -4.98
N GLU A 31 -7.26 -3.10 -4.16
CA GLU A 31 -8.23 -4.19 -4.19
C GLU A 31 -9.01 -4.25 -5.51
N THR A 32 -9.21 -3.12 -6.20
CA THR A 32 -9.87 -3.05 -7.51
C THR A 32 -8.97 -3.55 -8.64
N PHE A 33 -7.70 -3.15 -8.66
CA PHE A 33 -6.75 -3.52 -9.72
C PHE A 33 -6.09 -4.89 -9.49
N PHE A 34 -5.93 -5.28 -8.23
CA PHE A 34 -5.31 -6.54 -7.81
C PHE A 34 -6.26 -7.31 -6.90
N PRO A 35 -7.42 -7.75 -7.41
CA PRO A 35 -8.39 -8.44 -6.58
C PRO A 35 -7.80 -9.79 -6.15
N ALA A 36 -8.14 -10.22 -4.92
CA ALA A 36 -7.57 -11.44 -4.32
C ALA A 36 -7.94 -12.74 -5.06
N ASN A 37 -8.94 -12.68 -5.93
CA ASN A 37 -9.34 -13.75 -6.85
C ASN A 37 -8.69 -13.62 -8.25
N SER A 38 -7.69 -12.75 -8.41
CA SER A 38 -6.91 -12.67 -9.64
C SER A 38 -6.21 -14.00 -9.91
N GLU A 39 -6.07 -14.33 -11.20
CA GLU A 39 -5.42 -15.57 -11.61
C GLU A 39 -4.05 -15.68 -10.93
N GLY A 40 -3.82 -16.81 -10.25
CA GLY A 40 -2.55 -17.05 -9.56
C GLY A 40 -1.37 -16.88 -10.52
N ALA A 41 -0.23 -16.44 -9.96
CA ALA A 41 0.97 -16.18 -10.75
C ALA A 41 1.28 -17.36 -11.68
N LYS A 42 1.25 -17.10 -13.00
CA LYS A 42 1.56 -18.11 -14.02
C LYS A 42 3.08 -18.23 -14.18
N PRO A 43 3.63 -19.44 -14.32
CA PRO A 43 5.04 -19.60 -14.66
C PRO A 43 5.34 -18.86 -15.97
N VAL A 44 6.32 -17.97 -15.95
CA VAL A 44 6.86 -17.35 -17.17
C VAL A 44 8.09 -18.15 -17.57
N GLU A 45 8.07 -18.77 -18.75
CA GLU A 45 9.24 -19.45 -19.29
C GLU A 45 10.30 -18.41 -19.66
N ILE A 46 11.44 -18.43 -18.97
CA ILE A 46 12.59 -17.57 -19.30
C ILE A 46 13.26 -18.19 -20.53
N PRO A 47 13.39 -17.48 -21.67
CA PRO A 47 14.10 -17.99 -22.84
C PRO A 47 15.56 -18.31 -22.47
N LYS A 48 16.06 -19.46 -22.94
CA LYS A 48 17.48 -19.84 -22.83
C LYS A 48 18.35 -19.04 -23.80
#